data_AF-A0A659UK91-F1
#
_entry.id   AF-A0A659UK91-F1
#
_cell.length_a   1.000
_cell.length_b   1.000
_cell.length_c   1.000
_cell.angle_alpha   90.00
_cell.angle_beta   90.00
_cell.angle_gamma   90.00
#
_symmetry.space_group_name_H-M   'P 1'
#
loop_
_entity.id
_entity.type
_entity.pdbx_description
1 polymer ?
#
loop_
_entity_poly.entity_id
_entity_poly.type
_entity_poly.pdbx_seq_one_letter_code
_entity_poly.pdbx_strand_id
1 'polypeptide(L)'
;LVGLAASAFFAPMIALTSGWFDTNRGLAVSLVSAGMGVAPMTISPLARWLISAYEWRTAMFDIGLLAWVLLLPAVLLVRQPPKPAASDAAAAPVAEGAGLTVGQALRSPQFIVLGLTFFACCAAHSGPIFHMVSYAMLCGVAPMAAVSIYSV
;
A
#
# COMPACT_ATOMS: atom_id res chain seq x y z
N LEU A 1 -4.19 14.83 -2.46
CA LEU A 1 -3.06 14.51 -3.37
C LEU A 1 -2.32 13.24 -2.94
N VAL A 2 -1.73 13.20 -1.74
CA VAL A 2 -0.97 12.02 -1.25
C VAL A 2 -1.80 10.72 -1.27
N GLY A 3 -3.04 10.73 -0.78
CA GLY A 3 -3.90 9.54 -0.78
C GLY A 3 -4.25 9.03 -2.18
N LEU A 4 -4.46 9.92 -3.14
CA LEU A 4 -4.71 9.54 -4.54
C LEU A 4 -3.45 8.97 -5.20
N ALA A 5 -2.27 9.53 -4.91
CA ALA A 5 -1.01 9.00 -5.41
C ALA A 5 -0.74 7.60 -4.84
N ALA A 6 -0.98 7.39 -3.54
CA ALA A 6 -0.83 6.10 -2.90
C ALA A 6 -1.76 5.04 -3.48
N SER A 7 -3.04 5.37 -3.71
CA SER A 7 -4.00 4.42 -4.29
C SER A 7 -3.70 4.11 -5.77
N ALA A 8 -3.30 5.13 -6.55
CA ALA A 8 -2.89 4.97 -7.94
C ALA A 8 -1.61 4.12 -8.10
N PHE A 9 -0.77 4.05 -7.07
CA PHE A 9 0.43 3.21 -7.06
C PHE A 9 0.15 1.78 -6.56
N PHE A 10 -0.53 1.66 -5.41
CA PHE A 10 -0.65 0.37 -4.72
C PHE A 10 -1.49 -0.65 -5.50
N ALA A 11 -2.64 -0.25 -6.02
CA ALA A 11 -3.54 -1.18 -6.71
C ALA A 11 -2.90 -1.79 -7.99
N PRO A 12 -2.28 -1.00 -8.89
CA PRO A 12 -1.56 -1.55 -10.04
C PRO A 12 -0.38 -2.45 -9.65
N MET A 13 0.38 -2.09 -8.60
CA MET A 13 1.52 -2.90 -8.17
C MET A 13 1.10 -4.28 -7.64
N ILE A 14 0.03 -4.36 -6.85
CA ILE A 14 -0.54 -5.63 -6.38
C ILE A 14 -1.05 -6.46 -7.57
N ALA A 15 -1.73 -5.83 -8.53
CA ALA A 15 -2.26 -6.50 -9.71
C ALA A 15 -1.14 -7.05 -10.61
N LEU A 16 -0.11 -6.25 -10.89
CA LEU A 16 1.06 -6.66 -11.68
C LEU A 16 1.78 -7.84 -11.01
N THR A 17 2.02 -7.74 -9.70
CA THR A 17 2.65 -8.82 -8.93
C THR A 17 1.83 -10.10 -9.02
N SER A 18 0.50 -10.02 -8.84
CA SER A 18 -0.38 -11.18 -8.94
C SER A 18 -0.38 -11.83 -10.33
N GLY A 19 -0.12 -11.05 -11.38
CA GLY A 19 -0.07 -11.54 -12.77
C GLY A 19 1.25 -12.19 -13.18
N TRP A 20 2.35 -11.97 -12.44
CA TRP A 20 3.66 -12.57 -12.73
C TRP A 20 3.88 -13.94 -12.07
N PHE A 21 3.13 -14.25 -11.01
CA PHE A 21 3.28 -15.48 -10.25
C PHE A 21 2.03 -16.35 -10.41
N ASP A 22 2.18 -17.62 -10.77
CA ASP A 22 1.08 -18.60 -10.77
C ASP A 22 1.06 -19.41 -9.48
N THR A 23 2.23 -19.87 -9.04
CA THR A 23 2.44 -20.54 -7.74
C THR A 23 2.84 -19.50 -6.69
N ASN A 24 2.37 -19.67 -5.46
CA ASN A 24 2.73 -18.80 -4.31
C ASN A 24 2.35 -17.31 -4.47
N ARG A 25 1.27 -16.99 -5.21
CA ARG A 25 0.74 -15.63 -5.37
C ARG A 25 0.60 -14.87 -4.06
N GLY A 26 0.11 -15.55 -3.01
CA GLY A 26 -0.05 -14.95 -1.69
C GLY A 26 1.26 -14.48 -1.06
N LEU A 27 2.36 -15.22 -1.26
CA LEU A 27 3.69 -14.82 -0.76
C LEU A 27 4.28 -13.65 -1.54
N ALA A 28 4.09 -13.63 -2.86
CA ALA A 28 4.54 -12.50 -3.68
C ALA A 28 3.79 -11.20 -3.29
N VAL A 29 2.47 -11.28 -3.15
CA VAL A 29 1.63 -10.15 -2.73
C VAL A 29 1.94 -9.71 -1.29
N SER A 30 2.17 -10.65 -0.37
CA SER A 30 2.54 -10.29 1.01
C SER A 30 3.91 -9.62 1.09
N LEU A 31 4.89 -10.06 0.29
CA LEU A 31 6.22 -9.43 0.23
C LEU A 31 6.15 -8.00 -0.29
N VAL A 32 5.37 -7.75 -1.35
CA VAL A 32 5.13 -6.38 -1.86
C VAL A 32 4.41 -5.54 -0.82
N SER A 33 3.42 -6.11 -0.13
CA SER A 33 2.65 -5.40 0.91
C SER A 33 3.46 -5.13 2.18
N ALA A 34 4.48 -5.95 2.49
CA ALA A 34 5.35 -5.77 3.65
C ALA A 34 6.06 -4.40 3.63
N GLY A 35 6.30 -3.85 2.44
CA GLY A 35 6.84 -2.50 2.26
C GLY A 35 6.00 -1.42 2.98
N MET A 36 4.67 -1.58 3.08
CA MET A 36 3.82 -0.64 3.83
C MET A 36 4.12 -0.63 5.33
N GLY A 37 4.52 -1.77 5.91
CA GLY A 37 4.91 -1.86 7.32
C GLY A 37 6.34 -1.36 7.57
N VAL A 38 7.26 -1.64 6.65
CA VAL A 38 8.67 -1.20 6.76
C VAL A 38 8.83 0.31 6.53
N ALA A 39 7.95 0.91 5.73
CA ALA A 39 7.99 2.34 5.42
C ALA A 39 7.99 3.24 6.67
N PRO A 40 7.02 3.16 7.60
CA PRO A 40 7.04 4.00 8.81
C PRO A 40 8.25 3.68 9.71
N MET A 41 8.71 2.43 9.79
CA MET A 41 9.89 2.05 10.58
C MET A 41 11.18 2.70 10.08
N THR A 42 11.29 2.96 8.78
CA THR A 42 12.49 3.54 8.15
C THR A 42 12.38 5.06 7.96
N ILE A 43 11.21 5.54 7.52
CA ILE A 43 10.98 6.96 7.25
C ILE A 43 10.82 7.78 8.53
N SER A 44 10.23 7.25 9.61
CA SER A 44 10.03 8.04 10.83
C SER A 44 11.34 8.43 11.52
N PRO A 45 12.33 7.52 11.72
CA PRO A 45 13.64 7.90 12.24
C PRO A 45 14.41 8.85 11.32
N LEU A 46 14.32 8.62 10.00
CA LEU A 46 14.94 9.49 9.00
C LEU A 46 14.36 10.91 9.06
N ALA A 47 13.03 11.03 9.10
CA ALA A 47 12.34 12.31 9.22
C ALA A 47 12.71 13.02 10.53
N ARG A 48 12.75 12.30 11.66
CA ARG A 48 13.19 12.86 12.95
C ARG A 48 14.62 13.41 12.85
N TRP A 49 15.54 12.66 12.25
CA TRP A 49 16.92 13.09 12.09
C TRP A 49 17.02 14.33 11.19
N LEU A 50 16.36 14.33 10.03
CA LEU A 50 16.29 15.50 9.13
C LEU A 50 15.71 16.73 9.81
N ILE A 51 14.63 16.59 10.59
CA ILE A 51 14.00 17.70 11.34
C ILE A 51 14.89 18.18 12.51
N SER A 52 15.76 17.33 13.05
CA SER A 52 16.71 17.74 14.09
C SER A 52 17.93 18.48 13.54
N ALA A 53 18.32 18.18 12.30
CA ALA A 53 19.46 18.80 11.62
C ALA A 53 19.07 20.05 10.81
N TYR A 54 17.84 20.05 10.27
CA TYR A 54 17.26 21.09 9.43
C TYR A 54 15.85 21.45 9.90
N GLU A 55 15.28 22.53 9.38
CA GLU A 55 13.87 22.86 9.62
C GLU A 55 12.91 21.88 8.93
N TRP A 56 11.69 21.76 9.47
CA TRP A 56 10.68 20.79 9.01
C TRP A 56 10.32 20.93 7.51
N ARG A 57 10.37 22.15 6.96
CA ARG A 57 10.08 22.40 5.53
C ARG A 57 11.11 21.72 4.63
N THR A 58 12.40 21.87 4.96
CA THR A 58 13.50 21.27 4.20
C THR A 58 13.47 19.76 4.34
N ALA A 59 13.24 19.25 5.55
CA ALA A 59 13.08 17.82 5.81
C ALA A 59 11.99 17.18 4.95
N MET A 60 10.80 17.80 4.86
CA MET A 60 9.71 17.29 4.02
C MET A 60 10.03 17.35 2.52
N PHE A 61 10.75 18.38 2.08
CA PHE A 61 11.21 18.48 0.69
C PHE A 61 12.21 17.37 0.35
N ASP A 62 13.19 17.13 1.21
CA ASP A 62 14.22 16.10 1.01
C ASP A 62 13.62 14.69 0.99
N ILE A 63 12.64 14.41 1.86
CA ILE A 63 11.90 13.13 1.83
C ILE A 63 11.16 12.95 0.50
N GLY A 64 10.52 14.02 0.00
CA GLY A 64 9.86 14.00 -1.31
C GLY A 64 10.85 13.74 -2.45
N LEU A 65 12.01 14.40 -2.41
CA LEU A 65 13.08 14.21 -3.39
C LEU A 65 13.64 12.78 -3.36
N LEU A 66 13.90 12.24 -2.16
CA LEU A 66 14.36 10.87 -1.98
C LEU A 66 13.35 9.87 -2.54
N ALA A 67 12.05 10.09 -2.32
CA ALA A 67 10.99 9.27 -2.90
C ALA A 67 11.04 9.30 -4.43
N TRP A 68 11.27 10.46 -5.06
CA TRP A 68 11.45 10.54 -6.52
C TRP A 68 12.69 9.81 -7.01
N VAL A 69 13.83 10.01 -6.34
CA VAL A 69 15.09 9.35 -6.67
C VAL A 69 14.98 7.83 -6.58
N LEU A 70 14.15 7.30 -5.69
CA LEU A 70 13.88 5.86 -5.56
C LEU A 70 12.84 5.36 -6.58
N LEU A 71 11.71 6.06 -6.70
CA LEU A 71 10.58 5.58 -7.49
C LEU A 71 10.80 5.73 -9.00
N LEU A 72 11.40 6.84 -9.46
CA LEU A 72 11.64 7.07 -10.89
C LEU A 72 12.48 5.98 -11.56
N PRO A 73 13.65 5.58 -11.04
CA PRO A 73 14.39 4.46 -11.62
C PRO A 73 13.61 3.15 -11.44
N ALA A 74 12.94 2.93 -10.31
CA ALA A 74 12.15 1.71 -10.10
C ALA A 74 11.05 1.52 -11.15
N VAL A 75 10.41 2.60 -11.62
CA VAL A 75 9.42 2.54 -12.71
C VAL A 75 10.01 1.92 -13.98
N LEU A 76 11.29 2.14 -14.27
CA LEU A 76 11.96 1.56 -15.44
C LEU A 76 12.14 0.03 -15.34
N LEU A 77 12.09 -0.53 -14.13
CA LEU A 77 12.15 -1.97 -13.90
C LEU A 77 10.76 -2.63 -13.94
N VAL A 78 9.67 -1.85 -13.82
CA VAL A 78 8.30 -2.40 -13.84
C VAL A 78 7.94 -2.86 -15.25
N ARG A 79 7.60 -4.14 -15.38
CA ARG A 79 7.21 -4.76 -16.66
C ARG A 79 5.84 -5.39 -16.58
N GLN A 80 5.13 -5.37 -17.69
CA GLN A 80 3.86 -6.08 -17.80
C GLN A 80 4.10 -7.60 -17.74
N PRO A 81 3.26 -8.35 -17.02
CA PRO A 81 3.36 -9.80 -16.99
C PRO A 81 3.19 -10.38 -18.41
N PRO A 82 3.90 -11.48 -18.73
CA PRO A 82 3.72 -12.14 -20.00
C PRO A 82 2.25 -12.53 -20.16
N LYS A 83 1.66 -12.13 -21.28
CA LYS A 83 0.30 -12.57 -21.64
C LYS A 83 0.34 -14.09 -21.75
N PRO A 84 -0.57 -14.85 -21.11
CA PRO A 84 -0.60 -16.29 -21.27
C PRO A 84 -0.61 -16.61 -22.76
N ALA A 85 0.39 -17.36 -23.23
CA ALA A 85 0.32 -17.94 -24.57
C ALA A 85 -0.99 -18.73 -24.61
N ALA A 86 -1.80 -18.51 -25.65
CA ALA A 86 -2.93 -19.38 -25.92
C ALA A 86 -2.35 -20.78 -26.12
N SER A 87 -2.36 -21.59 -25.07
CA SER A 87 -1.92 -22.97 -25.15
C SER A 87 -2.95 -23.70 -26.01
N ASP A 88 -2.53 -24.11 -27.19
CA ASP A 88 -3.19 -25.15 -27.97
C ASP A 88 -3.39 -26.38 -27.09
N ALA A 89 -4.58 -26.53 -26.53
CA ALA A 89 -5.08 -27.76 -25.96
C ALA A 89 -6.58 -27.85 -26.30
N ALA A 90 -6.86 -28.59 -27.37
CA ALA A 90 -8.20 -28.92 -27.80
C ALA A 90 -9.00 -29.65 -26.69
N ALA A 91 -10.32 -29.46 -26.73
CA ALA A 91 -11.39 -30.17 -26.02
C ALA A 91 -11.83 -29.63 -24.63
N ALA A 92 -12.39 -28.41 -24.62
CA ALA A 92 -13.70 -28.10 -24.03
C ALA A 92 -14.14 -26.73 -24.58
N PRO A 93 -15.43 -26.45 -24.84
CA PRO A 93 -15.87 -25.11 -25.13
C PRO A 93 -15.81 -24.32 -23.83
N VAL A 94 -14.61 -23.86 -23.46
CA VAL A 94 -14.48 -22.77 -22.52
C VAL A 94 -15.02 -21.59 -23.29
N ALA A 95 -16.27 -21.22 -23.02
CA ALA A 95 -16.86 -19.97 -23.47
C ALA A 95 -15.77 -18.90 -23.33
N GLU A 96 -15.37 -18.31 -24.46
CA GLU A 96 -14.40 -17.22 -24.52
C GLU A 96 -14.69 -16.30 -23.34
N GLY A 97 -13.77 -16.30 -22.37
CA GLY A 97 -13.96 -15.67 -21.08
C GLY A 97 -14.12 -14.18 -21.25
N ALA A 98 -15.35 -13.74 -21.49
CA ALA A 98 -15.76 -12.37 -21.27
C ALA A 98 -15.57 -12.14 -19.77
N GLY A 99 -14.39 -11.60 -19.43
CA GLY A 99 -14.09 -11.16 -18.09
C GLY A 99 -15.25 -10.31 -17.55
N LEU A 100 -15.48 -10.44 -16.26
CA LEU A 100 -16.52 -9.74 -15.55
C LEU A 100 -16.47 -8.22 -15.90
N THR A 101 -17.54 -7.64 -16.45
CA THR A 101 -17.56 -6.20 -16.73
C THR A 101 -17.46 -5.40 -15.43
N VAL A 102 -16.85 -4.20 -15.45
CA VAL A 102 -16.69 -3.36 -14.23
C VAL A 102 -18.02 -3.19 -13.48
N GLY A 103 -19.12 -2.93 -14.21
CA GLY A 103 -20.44 -2.73 -13.61
C GLY A 103 -21.06 -3.98 -13.00
N GLN A 104 -20.69 -5.17 -13.45
CA GLN A 104 -21.09 -6.43 -12.83
C GLN A 104 -20.16 -6.75 -11.64
N ALA A 105 -18.86 -6.38 -11.69
CA ALA A 105 -17.90 -6.65 -10.63
C ALA A 105 -18.24 -5.86 -9.37
N LEU A 106 -18.58 -4.57 -9.55
CA LEU A 106 -19.02 -3.68 -8.48
C LEU A 106 -20.33 -4.13 -7.80
N ARG A 107 -21.15 -4.92 -8.50
CA ARG A 107 -22.41 -5.47 -7.96
C ARG A 107 -22.26 -6.89 -7.39
N SER A 108 -21.09 -7.50 -7.53
CA SER A 108 -20.84 -8.84 -7.00
C SER A 108 -20.84 -8.83 -5.47
N PRO A 109 -21.44 -9.83 -4.80
CA PRO A 109 -21.44 -9.90 -3.35
C PRO A 109 -20.03 -10.02 -2.78
N GLN A 110 -19.11 -10.69 -3.48
CA GLN A 110 -17.70 -10.79 -3.07
C GLN A 110 -17.04 -9.42 -3.01
N PHE A 111 -17.24 -8.57 -4.03
CA PHE A 111 -16.69 -7.22 -4.04
C PHE A 111 -17.28 -6.36 -2.93
N ILE A 112 -18.60 -6.43 -2.71
CA ILE A 112 -19.27 -5.66 -1.66
C ILE A 112 -18.78 -6.07 -0.27
N VAL A 113 -18.71 -7.37 0.02
CA VAL A 113 -18.22 -7.88 1.31
C VAL A 113 -16.77 -7.46 1.53
N LEU A 114 -15.87 -7.71 0.58
CA LEU A 114 -14.46 -7.31 0.70
C LEU A 114 -14.30 -5.79 0.84
N GLY A 115 -15.07 -5.00 0.08
CA GLY A 115 -15.05 -3.55 0.14
C GLY A 115 -15.50 -3.03 1.51
N LEU A 116 -16.58 -3.56 2.06
CA LEU A 116 -17.07 -3.21 3.40
C LEU A 116 -16.09 -3.62 4.49
N THR A 117 -15.51 -4.82 4.39
CA THR A 117 -14.49 -5.28 5.35
C THR A 117 -13.26 -4.38 5.32
N PHE A 118 -12.76 -4.02 4.13
CA PHE A 118 -11.60 -3.14 3.99
C PHE A 118 -11.91 -1.72 4.52
N PHE A 119 -13.10 -1.19 4.19
CA PHE A 119 -13.56 0.09 4.72
C PHE A 119 -13.61 0.09 6.26
N ALA A 120 -14.25 -0.93 6.86
CA ALA A 120 -14.35 -1.06 8.30
C ALA A 120 -12.97 -1.20 8.97
N CYS A 121 -12.05 -1.94 8.34
CA CYS A 121 -10.67 -2.07 8.80
C CYS A 121 -9.94 -0.71 8.80
N CYS A 122 -9.99 0.05 7.70
CA CYS A 122 -9.38 1.38 7.61
C CYS A 122 -10.02 2.39 8.57
N ALA A 123 -11.35 2.34 8.73
CA ALA A 123 -12.08 3.19 9.66
C ALA A 123 -11.65 2.92 11.11
N ALA A 124 -11.55 1.64 11.50
CA ALA A 124 -11.09 1.24 12.83
C ALA A 124 -9.65 1.69 13.11
N HIS A 125 -8.78 1.68 12.10
CA HIS A 125 -7.38 2.10 12.25
C HIS A 125 -7.21 3.62 12.36
N SER A 126 -8.09 4.40 11.71
CA SER A 126 -7.97 5.86 11.67
C SER A 126 -8.08 6.52 13.05
N GLY A 127 -8.96 6.00 13.92
CA GLY A 127 -9.18 6.54 15.26
C GLY A 127 -7.91 6.55 16.12
N PRO A 128 -7.27 5.39 16.37
CA PRO A 128 -6.00 5.31 17.05
C PRO A 128 -4.98 6.28 16.44
N ILE A 129 -4.74 6.23 15.11
CA ILE A 129 -3.70 7.02 14.44
C ILE A 129 -3.70 8.49 14.89
N PHE A 130 -4.87 9.12 14.94
CA PHE A 130 -4.97 10.54 15.30
C PHE A 130 -5.06 10.80 16.81
N HIS A 131 -5.63 9.88 17.58
CA HIS A 131 -6.00 10.15 18.97
C HIS A 131 -5.11 9.49 20.02
N MET A 132 -4.32 8.49 19.66
CA MET A 132 -3.54 7.71 20.63
C MET A 132 -2.50 8.56 21.38
N VAL A 133 -1.81 9.50 20.71
CA VAL A 133 -0.86 10.41 21.38
C VAL A 133 -1.58 11.32 22.38
N SER A 134 -2.67 11.97 21.93
CA SER A 134 -3.49 12.83 22.79
C SER A 134 -4.08 12.06 23.97
N TYR A 135 -4.54 10.84 23.73
CA TYR A 135 -5.05 9.95 24.77
C TYR A 135 -3.96 9.55 25.78
N ALA A 136 -2.77 9.17 25.32
CA ALA A 136 -1.64 8.85 26.19
C ALA A 136 -1.25 10.05 27.07
N MET A 137 -1.24 11.26 26.51
CA MET A 137 -1.01 12.49 27.29
C MET A 137 -2.09 12.74 28.34
N LEU A 138 -3.37 12.49 28.01
CA LEU A 138 -4.48 12.58 28.99
C LEU A 138 -4.33 11.57 30.14
N CYS A 139 -3.73 10.41 29.87
CA CYS A 139 -3.39 9.40 30.88
C CYS A 139 -2.13 9.76 31.70
N GLY A 140 -1.53 10.94 31.49
CA GLY A 140 -0.36 11.42 32.24
C GLY A 140 0.99 10.96 31.68
N VAL A 141 1.02 10.38 30.48
CA VAL A 141 2.28 10.03 29.81
C VAL A 141 2.97 11.31 29.32
N ALA A 142 4.26 11.46 29.61
CA ALA A 142 5.04 12.59 29.15
C ALA A 142 4.99 12.71 27.61
N PRO A 143 4.89 13.92 27.02
CA PRO A 143 4.70 14.09 25.58
C PRO A 143 5.74 13.35 24.72
N MET A 144 7.00 13.35 25.15
CA MET A 144 8.09 12.65 24.44
C MET A 144 7.94 11.13 24.45
N ALA A 145 7.37 10.55 25.51
CA ALA A 145 7.08 9.13 25.59
C ALA A 145 5.78 8.76 24.85
N ALA A 146 4.78 9.65 24.84
CA ALA A 146 3.54 9.46 24.10
C ALA A 146 3.77 9.39 22.58
N VAL A 147 4.68 10.22 22.05
CA VAL A 147 5.04 10.22 20.63
C VAL A 147 5.78 8.93 20.22
N SER A 148 6.55 8.32 21.13
CA SER A 148 7.25 7.06 20.83
C SER A 148 6.33 5.85 20.68
N ILE A 149 5.06 5.92 21.10
CA ILE A 149 4.10 4.81 20.96
C ILE A 149 3.87 4.46 19.48
N TYR A 150 4.01 5.43 18.57
CA TYR A 150 3.90 5.22 17.12
C TYR A 150 5.23 4.90 16.42
N SER A 151 6.34 4.92 17.16
CA SER A 151 7.68 4.78 16.61
C SER A 151 8.20 3.34 16.64
N VAL A 152 7.38 2.37 17.08
CA VAL A 152 7.69 0.94 17.24
C VAL A 152 6.63 0.12 16.52
#